data_AF-A0A2P5KSQ1-F1
#
_entry.id   AF-A0A2P5KSQ1-F1
#
_cell.length_a   1.000
_cell.length_b   1.000
_cell.length_c   1.000
_cell.angle_alpha   90.00
_cell.angle_beta   90.00
_cell.angle_gamma   90.00
#
_symmetry.space_group_name_H-M   'P 1'
#
loop_
_entity.id
_entity.type
_entity.pdbx_description
1 polymer ?
#
loop_
_entity_poly.entity_id
_entity_poly.type
_entity_poly.pdbx_seq_one_letter_code
_entity_poly.pdbx_strand_id
1 'polypeptide(L)' 'MTTLLEKALERIRTWPKARQDDFARMALDMDQQGVSPVVLDDEEREALRAAWDESEAGDFASAEEVEAAYRHFRP' A
#
# COMPACT_ATOMS: atom_id res chain seq x y z
N MET A 1 -7.78 -22.96 -7.48
CA MET A 1 -7.58 -21.50 -7.65
C MET A 1 -8.94 -20.84 -7.46
N THR A 2 -9.06 -19.60 -7.00
CA THR A 2 -10.40 -19.00 -6.90
C THR A 2 -10.93 -18.76 -8.31
N THR A 3 -12.25 -18.85 -8.51
CA THR A 3 -12.88 -18.58 -9.82
C THR A 3 -12.52 -17.19 -10.35
N LEU A 4 -12.32 -16.21 -9.44
CA LEU A 4 -11.88 -14.87 -9.82
C LEU A 4 -10.43 -14.86 -10.33
N LEU A 5 -9.52 -15.55 -9.64
CA LEU A 5 -8.11 -15.64 -10.03
C LEU A 5 -7.94 -16.39 -11.36
N GLU A 6 -8.73 -17.43 -11.62
CA GLU A 6 -8.79 -18.13 -12.91
C GLU A 6 -9.16 -17.18 -14.05
N LYS A 7 -10.27 -16.46 -13.92
CA LYS A 7 -10.70 -15.48 -14.93
C LYS A 7 -9.69 -14.36 -15.15
N ALA A 8 -9.01 -13.91 -14.09
CA ALA A 8 -7.97 -12.89 -14.19
C ALA A 8 -6.78 -13.40 -15.01
N LEU A 9 -6.27 -14.59 -14.70
CA LEU A 9 -5.12 -15.18 -15.41
C LEU A 9 -5.43 -15.49 -16.87
N GLU A 10 -6.65 -15.94 -17.20
CA GLU A 10 -7.08 -16.12 -18.59
C GLU A 10 -6.97 -14.83 -19.41
N ARG A 11 -7.34 -13.68 -18.83
CA ARG A 11 -7.23 -12.38 -19.50
C ARG A 11 -5.80 -11.88 -19.54
N ILE A 12 -5.02 -12.07 -18.48
CA ILE A 12 -3.61 -11.64 -18.43
C ILE A 12 -2.77 -12.36 -19.48
N ARG A 13 -3.08 -13.62 -19.79
CA ARG A 13 -2.39 -14.39 -20.84
C ARG A 13 -2.41 -13.73 -22.22
N THR A 14 -3.41 -12.89 -22.50
CA THR A 14 -3.55 -12.18 -23.79
C THR A 14 -2.89 -10.79 -23.80
N TRP A 15 -2.36 -10.32 -22.66
CA TRP A 15 -1.68 -9.04 -22.58
C TRP A 15 -0.32 -9.05 -23.30
N PRO A 16 0.25 -7.87 -23.63
CA PRO A 16 1.65 -7.77 -24.03
C PRO A 16 2.59 -8.35 -22.97
N LYS A 17 3.71 -8.96 -23.38
CA LYS A 17 4.64 -9.66 -22.49
C LYS A 17 5.17 -8.78 -21.36
N ALA A 18 5.60 -7.55 -21.66
CA ALA A 18 6.05 -6.60 -20.65
C ALA A 18 5.01 -6.39 -19.52
N ARG A 19 3.73 -6.32 -19.88
CA ARG A 19 2.64 -6.14 -18.91
C ARG A 19 2.32 -7.42 -18.13
N GLN A 20 2.57 -8.60 -18.72
CA GLN A 20 2.52 -9.87 -17.98
C GLN A 20 3.63 -9.92 -16.93
N ASP A 21 4.84 -9.46 -17.28
CA ASP A 21 5.99 -9.44 -16.37
C ASP A 21 5.82 -8.40 -15.25
N ASP A 22 5.18 -7.26 -15.53
CA ASP A 22 4.80 -6.28 -14.49
C ASP A 22 3.81 -6.92 -13.49
N PHE A 23 2.79 -7.61 -13.99
CA PHE A 23 1.85 -8.33 -13.13
C PHE A 23 2.53 -9.43 -12.31
N ALA A 24 3.42 -10.20 -12.92
CA ALA A 24 4.16 -11.25 -12.24
C ALA A 24 5.01 -10.68 -11.09
N ARG A 25 5.69 -9.54 -11.31
CA ARG A 25 6.43 -8.83 -10.26
C ARG A 25 5.53 -8.43 -9.10
N MET A 26 4.41 -7.76 -9.37
CA MET A 26 3.47 -7.37 -8.31
C MET A 26 2.92 -8.57 -7.53
N ALA A 27 2.62 -9.69 -8.21
CA ALA A 27 2.14 -10.89 -7.55
C ALA A 27 3.20 -11.55 -6.65
N LEU A 28 4.47 -11.55 -7.10
CA LEU A 28 5.60 -12.04 -6.30
C LEU A 28 5.89 -11.13 -5.10
N ASP A 29 5.81 -9.81 -5.28
CA ASP A 29 5.97 -8.85 -4.17
C ASP A 29 4.86 -9.02 -3.13
N MET A 30 3.62 -9.24 -3.58
CA MET A 30 2.49 -9.54 -2.70
C MET A 30 2.66 -10.86 -1.94
N ASP A 31 3.23 -11.88 -2.58
CA ASP A 31 3.58 -13.15 -1.93
C ASP A 31 4.66 -12.96 -0.85
N GLN A 32 5.68 -12.14 -1.13
CA GLN A 32 6.76 -11.82 -0.17
C GLN A 32 6.27 -11.05 1.06
N GLN A 33 5.28 -10.17 0.90
CA GLN A 33 4.66 -9.47 2.03
C GLN A 33 3.93 -10.44 2.98
N GLY A 34 3.60 -11.65 2.50
CA GLY A 34 2.88 -12.66 3.25
C GLY A 34 1.45 -12.23 3.59
N VAL A 35 0.74 -13.11 4.29
CA VAL A 35 -0.60 -12.83 4.83
C VAL A 35 -0.56 -12.52 6.33
N SER A 36 0.64 -12.37 6.89
CA SER A 36 0.80 -12.11 8.31
C SER A 36 0.32 -10.69 8.62
N PRO A 37 -0.55 -10.50 9.61
CA PRO A 37 -0.87 -9.18 10.11
C PRO A 37 0.42 -8.43 10.46
N VAL A 38 0.47 -7.14 10.13
CA VAL A 38 1.54 -6.26 10.64
C VAL A 38 1.39 -6.25 12.16
N VAL A 39 2.38 -6.84 12.85
CA VAL A 39 2.44 -6.81 14.30
C VAL A 39 3.12 -5.53 14.68
N LEU A 40 2.32 -4.57 15.14
CA LEU A 40 2.84 -3.31 15.65
C LEU A 40 3.55 -3.54 16.97
N ASP A 41 4.70 -2.91 17.17
CA ASP A 41 5.31 -2.84 18.49
C ASP A 41 4.60 -1.82 19.40
N ASP A 42 5.12 -1.61 20.61
CA ASP A 42 4.51 -0.73 21.59
C ASP A 42 4.59 0.74 21.17
N GLU A 43 5.69 1.16 20.55
CA GLU A 43 5.93 2.52 20.07
C GLU A 43 4.99 2.84 18.90
N GLU A 44 4.88 1.93 17.93
CA GLU A 44 4.00 2.07 16.77
C GLU A 44 2.52 2.13 17.19
N ARG A 45 2.13 1.35 18.21
CA ARG A 45 0.76 1.41 18.75
C ARG A 45 0.47 2.73 19.46
N GLU A 46 1.45 3.29 20.16
CA GLU A 46 1.29 4.59 20.81
C GLU A 46 1.21 5.72 19.78
N ALA A 47 2.07 5.69 18.75
CA ALA A 47 2.03 6.64 17.64
C ALA A 47 0.68 6.63 16.92
N LEU A 48 0.10 5.45 16.67
CA LEU A 48 -1.23 5.36 16.08
C LEU A 48 -2.33 5.94 16.97
N ARG A 49 -2.28 5.70 18.30
CA ARG A 49 -3.27 6.29 19.22
C ARG A 49 -3.22 7.81 19.20
N ALA A 50 -2.01 8.38 19.25
CA ALA A 50 -1.82 9.83 19.15
C ALA A 50 -2.40 10.39 17.85
N ALA A 51 -2.09 9.76 16.71
CA ALA A 51 -2.64 10.17 15.41
C ALA A 51 -4.18 10.05 15.35
N TRP A 52 -4.76 9.06 16.03
CA TRP A 52 -6.22 8.92 16.13
C TRP A 52 -6.84 10.06 16.94
N ASP A 53 -6.26 10.40 18.09
CA ASP A 53 -6.74 11.48 18.94
C ASP A 53 -6.66 12.84 18.21
N GLU A 54 -5.57 13.11 17.49
CA GLU A 54 -5.41 14.28 16.61
C GLU A 54 -6.50 14.33 15.53
N SER A 55 -6.76 13.21 14.87
CA SER A 55 -7.80 13.10 13.85
C SER A 55 -9.22 13.34 14.41
N GLU A 56 -9.52 12.85 15.62
CA GLU A 56 -10.82 13.10 16.26
C GLU A 56 -10.97 14.57 16.67
N ALA A 57 -9.88 15.22 17.05
CA ALA A 57 -9.83 16.65 17.33
C ALA A 57 -9.90 17.51 16.05
N GLY A 58 -9.79 16.92 14.86
CA GLY A 58 -9.71 17.62 13.58
C GLY A 58 -8.37 18.31 13.34
N ASP A 59 -7.34 17.91 14.08
CA ASP A 59 -5.98 18.42 13.94
C ASP A 59 -5.29 17.70 12.79
N PHE A 60 -5.49 18.23 11.59
CA PHE A 60 -4.86 17.74 10.37
C PHE A 60 -3.85 18.77 9.86
N ALA A 61 -2.75 18.27 9.30
CA ALA A 61 -1.81 19.11 8.59
C ALA A 61 -2.49 19.93 7.50
N SER A 62 -2.13 21.20 7.42
CA SER A 62 -2.53 22.11 6.34
C SER A 62 -1.94 21.69 5.00
N ALA A 63 -2.53 22.20 3.91
CA ALA A 63 -2.01 21.94 2.56
C ALA A 63 -0.55 22.38 2.39
N GLU A 64 -0.15 23.47 3.07
CA GLU A 64 1.22 24.00 3.02
C GLU A 64 2.22 23.08 3.73
N GLU A 65 1.83 22.51 4.88
CA GLU A 65 2.66 21.55 5.62
C GLU A 65 2.82 20.24 4.86
N VAL A 66 1.73 19.73 4.26
CA VAL A 66 1.80 18.57 3.37
C VAL A 66 2.75 18.86 2.20
N GLU A 67 2.59 19.99 1.52
CA GLU A 67 3.45 20.36 0.40
C GLU A 67 4.93 20.49 0.81
N ALA A 68 5.21 21.02 2.00
CA ALA A 68 6.55 21.10 2.54
C ALA A 68 7.16 19.71 2.79
N ALA A 69 6.39 18.78 3.38
CA ALA A 69 6.84 17.42 3.66
C ALA A 69 7.20 16.64 2.38
N TYR A 70 6.38 16.77 1.33
CA TYR A 70 6.59 16.05 0.07
C TYR A 70 7.66 16.67 -0.83
N ARG A 71 8.11 17.90 -0.55
CA ARG A 71 9.11 18.61 -1.37
C ARG A 71 10.41 17.83 -1.55
N HIS A 72 10.84 17.10 -0.52
CA HIS A 72 12.07 16.31 -0.56
C HIS A 72 12.01 15.12 -1.53
N PHE A 73 10.81 14.63 -1.86
CA PHE A 73 10.61 13.43 -2.67
C PHE A 73 10.25 13.72 -4.12
N ARG A 74 10.20 15.01 -4.52
CA ARG A 74 9.97 15.39 -5.92
C ARG A 74 11.30 15.45 -6.68
N PRO A 75 11.37 14.88 -7.90
CA PRO A 75 12.57 14.91 -8.73
C PRO A 75 12.90 16.33 -9.22
#